data_AF-A0A7Y0XCW2-F1
#
_entry.id   AF-A0A7Y0XCW2-F1
#
_cell.length_a   1.000
_cell.length_b   1.000
_cell.length_c   1.000
_cell.angle_alpha   90.00
_cell.angle_beta   90.00
_cell.angle_gamma   90.00
#
_symmetry.space_group_name_H-M   'P 1'
#
loop_
_entity.id
_entity.type
_entity.pdbx_description
1 polymer ?
#
loop_
_entity_poly.entity_id
_entity_poly.type
_entity_poly.pdbx_seq_one_letter_code
_entity_poly.pdbx_strand_id
1 'polypeptide(L)'
;IVTGRGKHSIMDHFDKNYELEHQISGTNKEELLVDIREIIESANFTYIRQREMKGLGHAILTGRELVGDEPFAVVLADDLCVNEQEGVLAQMVALFKQFRCSIVAVQEVPAEETHKYGVISGEMIKDDIYRVDDMVEKPEKGTAPSNLAIIGR
;
A
#
# COMPACT_ATOMS: atom_id res chain seq x y z
N ILE A 1 9.76 -3.21 3.75
CA ILE A 1 9.00 -4.31 3.10
C ILE A 1 8.93 -5.51 4.05
N VAL A 2 7.72 -5.95 4.39
CA VAL A 2 7.51 -7.18 5.16
C VAL A 2 7.44 -8.35 4.17
N THR A 3 8.39 -9.29 4.24
CA THR A 3 8.55 -10.39 3.26
C THR A 3 8.30 -11.77 3.87
N GLY A 4 8.07 -12.77 3.02
CA GLY A 4 7.77 -14.15 3.38
C GLY A 4 8.67 -15.17 2.70
N ARG A 5 8.33 -16.46 2.82
CA ARG A 5 9.05 -17.54 2.11
C ARG A 5 8.86 -17.40 0.59
N GLY A 6 9.92 -17.64 -0.18
CA GLY A 6 9.86 -17.66 -1.65
C GLY A 6 9.77 -16.29 -2.33
N LYS A 7 9.97 -15.20 -1.60
CA LYS A 7 9.85 -13.81 -2.10
C LYS A 7 11.21 -13.12 -2.24
N HIS A 8 12.27 -13.88 -2.55
CA HIS A 8 13.63 -13.34 -2.66
C HIS A 8 13.77 -12.37 -3.83
N SER A 9 13.09 -12.65 -4.95
CA SER A 9 13.09 -11.81 -6.14
C SER A 9 12.64 -10.36 -5.90
N ILE A 10 11.84 -10.09 -4.86
CA ILE A 10 11.45 -8.72 -4.49
C ILE A 10 12.65 -7.95 -3.93
N MET A 11 13.51 -8.62 -3.15
CA MET A 11 14.75 -8.02 -2.67
C MET A 11 15.69 -7.78 -3.85
N ASP A 12 15.88 -8.78 -4.70
CA ASP A 12 16.79 -8.71 -5.84
C ASP A 12 16.37 -7.65 -6.88
N HIS A 13 15.07 -7.37 -7.00
CA HIS A 13 14.54 -6.37 -7.93
C HIS A 13 14.93 -4.94 -7.55
N PHE A 14 15.04 -4.65 -6.26
CA PHE A 14 15.44 -3.32 -5.74
C PHE A 14 16.89 -3.31 -5.26
N ASP A 15 17.70 -4.25 -5.73
CA ASP A 15 19.13 -4.32 -5.49
C ASP A 15 19.89 -4.32 -6.83
N LYS A 16 21.18 -4.01 -6.76
CA LYS A 16 22.05 -3.97 -7.93
C LYS A 16 22.35 -5.38 -8.43
N ASN A 17 21.95 -5.70 -9.65
CA ASN A 17 22.32 -6.97 -10.30
C ASN A 17 23.63 -6.80 -11.08
N TYR A 18 24.77 -7.00 -10.40
CA TYR A 18 26.09 -6.80 -10.99
C TYR A 18 26.30 -7.56 -12.31
N GLU A 19 25.92 -8.84 -12.36
CA GLU A 19 26.15 -9.67 -13.55
C GLU A 19 25.36 -9.16 -14.76
N LEU A 20 24.07 -8.89 -14.57
CA LEU A 20 23.21 -8.37 -15.63
C LEU A 20 23.71 -7.01 -16.11
N GLU A 21 23.94 -6.08 -15.18
CA GLU A 21 24.38 -4.72 -15.52
C GLU A 21 25.73 -4.72 -16.22
N HIS A 22 26.67 -5.56 -15.80
CA HIS A 22 27.96 -5.70 -16.47
C HIS A 22 27.82 -6.25 -17.89
N GLN A 23 26.94 -7.24 -18.12
CA GLN A 23 26.74 -7.84 -19.44
C GLN A 23 26.15 -6.87 -20.48
N ILE A 24 25.32 -5.91 -20.04
CA ILE A 24 24.68 -4.94 -20.93
C ILE A 24 25.36 -3.57 -20.94
N SER A 25 26.39 -3.36 -20.11
CA SER A 25 27.14 -2.11 -20.06
C SER A 25 27.78 -1.78 -21.41
N GLY A 26 27.62 -0.53 -21.84
CA GLY A 26 28.09 -0.04 -23.14
C GLY A 26 27.26 -0.52 -24.33
N THR A 27 26.17 -1.26 -24.10
CA THR A 27 25.21 -1.63 -25.14
C THR A 27 24.03 -0.67 -25.16
N ASN A 28 23.24 -0.69 -26.23
CA ASN A 28 21.98 0.05 -26.32
C ASN A 28 20.91 -0.40 -25.31
N LYS A 29 21.12 -1.52 -24.60
CA LYS A 29 20.23 -1.99 -23.54
C LYS A 29 20.50 -1.35 -22.19
N GLU A 30 21.65 -0.70 -22.00
CA GLU A 30 21.98 -0.03 -20.73
C GLU A 30 20.97 1.07 -20.39
N GLU A 31 20.41 1.74 -21.40
CA GLU A 31 19.35 2.76 -21.21
C GLU A 31 18.10 2.19 -20.53
N LEU A 32 17.83 0.89 -20.65
CA LEU A 32 16.70 0.23 -19.98
C LEU A 32 16.87 0.14 -18.46
N LEU A 33 18.06 0.42 -17.93
CA LEU A 33 18.34 0.40 -16.49
C LEU A 33 18.17 1.76 -15.81
N VAL A 34 17.96 2.84 -16.57
CA VAL A 34 17.89 4.21 -16.02
C VAL A 34 16.81 4.30 -14.94
N ASP A 35 15.58 3.94 -15.30
CA ASP A 35 14.42 4.07 -14.40
C ASP A 35 14.59 3.28 -13.09
N ILE A 36 15.09 2.03 -13.16
CA ILE A 36 15.25 1.19 -11.97
C ILE A 36 16.41 1.68 -11.08
N ARG A 37 17.49 2.19 -11.67
CA ARG A 37 18.62 2.79 -10.92
C ARG A 37 18.16 4.03 -10.17
N GLU A 38 17.39 4.91 -10.83
CA GLU A 38 16.83 6.11 -10.19
C GLU A 38 15.93 5.74 -9.01
N ILE A 39 15.09 4.71 -9.14
CA ILE A 39 14.24 4.22 -8.04
C ILE A 39 15.11 3.74 -6.86
N ILE A 40 16.11 2.89 -7.13
CA ILE A 40 16.99 2.34 -6.09
C ILE A 40 17.77 3.46 -5.37
N GLU A 41 18.23 4.48 -6.09
CA GLU A 41 18.95 5.62 -5.51
C GLU A 41 18.04 6.60 -4.75
N SER A 42 16.76 6.70 -5.12
CA SER A 42 15.82 7.64 -4.52
C SER A 42 15.32 7.24 -3.13
N ALA A 43 15.50 5.99 -2.72
CA ALA A 43 14.90 5.46 -1.48
C ALA A 43 15.78 4.39 -0.81
N ASN A 44 15.61 4.25 0.51
CA ASN A 44 16.21 3.15 1.26
C ASN A 44 15.20 1.99 1.38
N PHE A 45 15.60 0.81 0.92
CA PHE A 45 14.79 -0.40 1.03
C PHE A 45 15.24 -1.25 2.21
N THR A 46 14.36 -1.47 3.18
CA THR A 46 14.62 -2.35 4.33
C THR A 46 13.63 -3.49 4.36
N TYR A 47 14.09 -4.68 4.73
CA TYR A 47 13.30 -5.91 4.69
C TYR A 47 13.24 -6.58 6.05
N ILE A 48 12.04 -7.00 6.44
CA ILE A 48 11.82 -7.79 7.65
C ILE A 48 10.93 -8.99 7.34
N ARG A 49 11.22 -10.13 7.96
CA ARG A 49 10.57 -11.39 7.62
C ARG A 49 9.37 -11.68 8.50
N GLN A 50 8.18 -11.80 7.90
CA GLN A 50 7.03 -12.40 8.56
C GLN A 50 7.22 -13.92 8.63
N ARG A 51 7.46 -14.44 9.84
CA ARG A 51 7.79 -15.87 10.04
C ARG A 51 6.58 -16.80 9.87
N GLU A 52 5.39 -16.31 10.19
CA GLU A 52 4.12 -17.04 10.17
C GLU A 52 3.03 -16.21 9.48
N MET A 53 2.21 -16.85 8.64
CA MET A 53 1.15 -16.22 7.86
C MET A 53 -0.11 -15.98 8.71
N LYS A 54 0.00 -15.07 9.69
CA LYS A 54 -1.09 -14.69 10.62
C LYS A 54 -1.91 -13.48 10.15
N GLY A 55 -1.87 -13.17 8.86
CA GLY A 55 -2.62 -12.07 8.25
C GLY A 55 -1.93 -10.70 8.31
N LEU A 56 -2.66 -9.67 7.87
CA LEU A 56 -2.15 -8.30 7.67
C LEU A 56 -1.78 -7.62 8.99
N GLY A 57 -2.62 -7.72 10.03
CA GLY A 57 -2.31 -7.13 11.34
C GLY A 57 -0.99 -7.64 11.93
N HIS A 58 -0.70 -8.94 11.78
CA HIS A 58 0.59 -9.51 12.17
C HIS A 58 1.74 -8.99 11.29
N ALA A 59 1.52 -8.77 10.00
CA ALA A 59 2.52 -8.19 9.11
C ALA A 59 2.86 -6.76 9.51
N ILE A 60 1.85 -5.92 9.79
CA ILE A 60 2.04 -4.55 10.29
C ILE A 60 2.79 -4.57 11.62
N LEU A 61 2.40 -5.43 12.55
CA LEU A 61 3.09 -5.58 13.84
C LEU A 61 4.55 -6.00 13.68
N THR A 62 4.85 -6.88 12.71
CA THR A 62 6.23 -7.27 12.40
C THR A 62 7.06 -6.05 11.97
N GLY A 63 6.48 -5.11 11.22
CA GLY A 63 7.13 -3.88 10.79
C GLY A 63 7.46 -2.89 11.92
N ARG A 64 6.88 -3.06 13.12
CA ARG A 64 7.07 -2.16 14.27
C ARG A 64 8.55 -1.97 14.64
N GLU A 65 9.37 -3.01 14.51
CA GLU A 65 10.81 -2.94 14.81
C GLU A 65 11.55 -1.93 13.93
N LEU A 66 11.06 -1.70 12.71
CA LEU A 66 11.67 -0.76 11.75
C LEU A 66 11.09 0.65 11.86
N VAL A 67 9.79 0.76 12.15
CA VAL A 67 9.07 2.05 12.16
C VAL A 67 9.21 2.78 13.50
N GLY A 68 9.22 2.06 14.62
CA GLY A 68 9.20 2.69 15.93
C GLY A 68 7.85 3.34 16.26
N ASP A 69 7.90 4.56 16.82
CA ASP A 69 6.73 5.35 17.24
C ASP A 69 6.47 6.54 16.29
N GLU A 70 6.71 6.32 15.00
CA GLU A 70 6.49 7.31 13.95
C GLU A 70 5.22 6.98 13.15
N PRO A 71 4.49 7.98 12.62
CA PRO A 71 3.40 7.73 11.69
C PRO A 71 3.94 7.10 10.41
N PHE A 72 3.22 6.11 9.88
CA PHE A 72 3.65 5.35 8.71
C PHE A 72 2.47 5.04 7.78
N ALA A 73 2.80 4.76 6.53
CA ALA A 73 1.84 4.28 5.54
C ALA A 73 1.90 2.76 5.41
N VAL A 74 0.73 2.16 5.15
CA VAL A 74 0.62 0.75 4.74
C VAL A 74 0.15 0.73 3.29
N VAL A 75 0.94 0.13 2.41
CA VAL A 75 0.61 -0.03 0.99
C VAL A 75 0.54 -1.52 0.68
N LEU A 76 -0.61 -1.98 0.20
CA LEU A 76 -0.75 -3.34 -0.29
C LEU A 76 -0.44 -3.38 -1.79
N ALA A 77 0.55 -4.18 -2.17
CA ALA A 77 1.00 -4.27 -3.57
C ALA A 77 0.00 -4.96 -4.51
N ASP A 78 -1.08 -5.54 -3.97
CA ASP A 78 -2.13 -6.20 -4.76
C ASP A 78 -3.12 -5.19 -5.36
N ASP A 79 -3.21 -3.96 -4.81
CA ASP A 79 -4.09 -2.89 -5.30
C ASP A 79 -3.30 -1.83 -6.07
N LEU A 80 -3.49 -1.77 -7.38
CA LEU A 80 -2.90 -0.76 -8.24
C LEU A 80 -3.84 0.44 -8.39
N CYS A 81 -3.54 1.51 -7.66
CA CYS A 81 -4.27 2.77 -7.76
C CYS A 81 -3.61 3.68 -8.80
N VAL A 82 -4.31 3.96 -9.90
CA VAL A 82 -3.84 4.88 -10.95
C VAL A 82 -4.64 6.17 -10.87
N ASN A 83 -3.93 7.29 -10.80
CA ASN A 83 -4.52 8.63 -10.89
C ASN A 83 -3.71 9.47 -11.86
N GLU A 84 -4.37 10.28 -12.68
CA GLU A 84 -3.71 11.17 -13.66
C GLU A 84 -3.00 12.35 -12.99
N GLN A 85 -3.49 12.75 -11.82
CA GLN A 85 -2.98 13.90 -11.06
C GLN A 85 -2.06 13.42 -9.93
N GLU A 86 -2.45 13.69 -8.68
CA GLU A 86 -1.68 13.33 -7.50
C GLU A 86 -1.94 11.88 -7.10
N GLY A 87 -0.89 11.13 -6.76
CA GLY A 87 -1.02 9.74 -6.31
C GLY A 87 -1.82 9.62 -5.00
N VAL A 88 -2.58 8.54 -4.86
CA VAL A 88 -3.48 8.31 -3.70
C VAL A 88 -2.76 8.48 -2.37
N LEU A 89 -1.56 7.90 -2.23
CA LEU A 89 -0.78 8.01 -1.00
C LEU A 89 -0.37 9.46 -0.68
N ALA A 90 -0.03 10.26 -1.69
CA ALA A 90 0.34 11.66 -1.49
C ALA A 90 -0.85 12.49 -0.97
N GLN A 91 -2.04 12.25 -1.53
CA GLN A 91 -3.29 12.84 -1.04
C GLN A 91 -3.57 12.43 0.42
N MET A 92 -3.42 11.15 0.75
CA MET A 92 -3.60 10.65 2.13
C MET A 92 -2.60 11.30 3.10
N VAL A 93 -1.34 11.49 2.69
CA VAL A 93 -0.33 12.18 3.49
C VAL A 93 -0.68 13.65 3.71
N ALA A 94 -1.23 14.34 2.71
CA ALA A 94 -1.71 15.71 2.85
C ALA A 94 -2.86 15.80 3.88
N LEU A 95 -3.83 14.86 3.81
CA LEU A 95 -4.91 14.76 4.79
C LEU A 95 -4.40 14.46 6.20
N PHE A 96 -3.45 13.53 6.34
CA PHE A 96 -2.82 13.24 7.64
C PHE A 96 -2.15 14.48 8.23
N LYS A 97 -1.45 15.28 7.42
CA LYS A 97 -0.82 16.53 7.87
C LYS A 97 -1.86 17.55 8.37
N GLN A 98 -3.04 17.60 7.76
CA GLN A 98 -4.12 18.50 8.13
C GLN A 98 -4.88 18.04 9.39
N PHE A 99 -5.33 16.79 9.42
CA PHE A 99 -6.24 16.29 10.44
C PHE A 99 -5.55 15.57 11.60
N ARG A 100 -4.31 15.11 11.40
CA ARG A 100 -3.49 14.41 12.41
C ARG A 100 -4.19 13.18 13.00
N CYS A 101 -4.93 12.45 12.16
CA CYS A 101 -5.59 11.18 12.49
C CYS A 101 -5.29 10.12 11.41
N SER A 102 -5.60 8.86 11.69
CA SER A 102 -5.46 7.77 10.71
C SER A 102 -6.31 8.03 9.48
N ILE A 103 -5.71 7.85 8.30
CA ILE A 103 -6.37 8.01 7.01
C ILE A 103 -6.47 6.64 6.35
N VAL A 104 -7.67 6.31 5.88
CA VAL A 104 -7.97 5.07 5.14
C VAL A 104 -8.52 5.45 3.79
N ALA A 105 -7.96 4.90 2.73
CA ALA A 105 -8.48 5.10 1.38
C ALA A 105 -9.71 4.19 1.17
N VAL A 106 -10.76 4.75 0.59
CA VAL A 106 -11.98 4.03 0.24
C VAL A 106 -12.34 4.28 -1.22
N GLN A 107 -13.10 3.36 -1.79
CA GLN A 107 -13.72 3.48 -3.11
C GLN A 107 -15.19 3.09 -3.04
N GLU A 108 -16.02 3.72 -3.87
CA GLU A 108 -17.38 3.25 -4.07
C GLU A 108 -17.38 1.94 -4.87
N VAL A 109 -18.12 0.95 -4.38
CA VAL A 109 -18.34 -0.32 -5.08
C VAL A 109 -19.84 -0.55 -5.29
N PRO A 110 -20.24 -1.36 -6.28
CA PRO A 110 -21.64 -1.78 -6.40
C PRO A 110 -22.11 -2.46 -5.11
N ALA A 111 -23.36 -2.20 -4.71
CA ALA A 111 -23.90 -2.66 -3.43
C ALA A 111 -23.81 -4.20 -3.28
N GLU A 112 -23.97 -4.93 -4.37
CA GLU A 112 -23.84 -6.38 -4.45
C GLU A 112 -22.42 -6.90 -4.19
N GLU A 113 -21.39 -6.07 -4.28
CA GLU A 113 -19.98 -6.43 -4.07
C GLU A 113 -19.46 -6.12 -2.68
N THR A 114 -20.18 -5.31 -1.89
CA THR A 114 -19.81 -4.88 -0.54
C THR A 114 -19.37 -6.02 0.39
N HIS A 115 -20.00 -7.19 0.29
CA HIS A 115 -19.66 -8.39 1.08
C HIS A 115 -18.25 -8.95 0.84
N LYS A 116 -17.51 -8.46 -0.17
CA LYS A 116 -16.15 -8.90 -0.47
C LYS A 116 -15.07 -8.11 0.29
N TYR A 117 -15.43 -6.94 0.83
CA TYR A 117 -14.49 -5.93 1.33
C TYR A 117 -14.77 -5.54 2.79
N GLY A 118 -13.82 -4.86 3.43
CA GLY A 118 -14.12 -4.02 4.58
C GLY A 118 -14.90 -2.78 4.14
N VAL A 119 -16.03 -2.50 4.78
CA VAL A 119 -16.92 -1.37 4.43
C VAL A 119 -17.02 -0.41 5.61
N ILE A 120 -16.82 0.88 5.35
CA ILE A 120 -16.90 1.90 6.39
C ILE A 120 -18.34 2.38 6.61
N SER A 121 -18.62 2.90 7.81
CA SER A 121 -19.74 3.79 8.08
C SER A 121 -19.17 5.16 8.49
N GLY A 122 -19.86 6.24 8.13
CA GLY A 122 -19.38 7.57 8.47
C GLY A 122 -20.16 8.70 7.83
N GLU A 123 -19.80 9.92 8.22
CA GLU A 123 -20.40 11.15 7.74
C GLU A 123 -19.45 11.85 6.76
N MET A 124 -19.97 12.30 5.63
CA MET A 124 -19.22 13.17 4.72
C MET A 124 -19.02 14.54 5.39
N ILE A 125 -17.76 14.95 5.57
CA ILE A 125 -17.41 16.24 6.17
C ILE A 125 -16.93 17.27 5.14
N LYS A 126 -16.53 16.80 3.95
CA LYS A 126 -16.18 17.58 2.78
C LYS A 126 -16.26 16.65 1.56
N ASP A 127 -16.34 17.20 0.35
CA ASP A 127 -16.25 16.44 -0.90
C ASP A 127 -15.12 15.41 -0.82
N ASP A 128 -15.48 14.13 -1.06
CA ASP A 128 -14.62 12.94 -1.01
C ASP A 128 -13.89 12.68 0.32
N ILE A 129 -14.30 13.32 1.41
CA ILE A 129 -13.74 13.13 2.75
C ILE A 129 -14.83 12.76 3.74
N TYR A 130 -14.70 11.58 4.31
CA TYR A 130 -15.62 11.02 5.30
C TYR A 130 -14.93 10.91 6.66
N ARG A 131 -15.63 11.32 7.72
CA ARG A 131 -15.25 10.94 9.09
C ARG A 131 -15.81 9.54 9.34
N VAL A 132 -14.92 8.57 9.48
CA VAL A 132 -15.28 7.18 9.75
C VAL A 132 -15.73 7.03 11.21
N ASP A 133 -16.91 6.46 11.41
CA ASP A 133 -17.46 6.16 12.73
C ASP A 133 -17.30 4.67 13.08
N ASP A 134 -17.44 3.77 12.09
CA ASP A 134 -17.26 2.32 12.26
C ASP A 134 -16.77 1.67 10.95
N MET A 135 -16.31 0.41 11.04
CA MET A 135 -15.94 -0.41 9.88
C MET A 135 -16.33 -1.88 10.08
N VAL A 136 -16.88 -2.50 9.04
CA VAL A 136 -17.32 -3.90 9.07
C VAL A 136 -16.57 -4.69 7.99
N GLU A 137 -15.81 -5.70 8.41
CA GLU A 137 -15.13 -6.62 7.51
C GLU A 137 -16.15 -7.60 6.89
N LYS A 138 -16.30 -7.56 5.56
CA LYS A 138 -17.11 -8.50 4.77
C LYS A 138 -18.54 -8.64 5.31
N PRO A 139 -19.32 -7.54 5.30
CA PRO A 139 -20.69 -7.57 5.78
C PRO A 139 -21.52 -8.61 5.02
N GLU A 140 -22.54 -9.14 5.68
CA GLU A 140 -23.51 -10.00 4.99
C GLU A 140 -24.21 -9.20 3.87
N LYS A 141 -24.65 -9.91 2.83
CA LYS A 141 -25.30 -9.25 1.68
C LYS A 141 -26.54 -8.47 2.15
N GLY A 142 -26.57 -7.18 1.83
CA GLY A 142 -27.67 -6.29 2.22
C GLY A 142 -27.57 -5.71 3.63
N THR A 143 -26.52 -6.01 4.40
CA THR A 143 -26.30 -5.43 5.74
C THR A 143 -25.12 -4.46 5.79
N ALA A 144 -24.47 -4.21 4.65
CA ALA A 144 -23.37 -3.26 4.55
C ALA A 144 -23.81 -1.85 4.99
N PRO A 145 -23.04 -1.16 5.84
CA PRO A 145 -23.43 0.15 6.36
C PRO A 145 -23.34 1.27 5.31
N SER A 146 -22.57 1.06 4.25
CA SER A 146 -22.45 1.94 3.09
C SER A 146 -22.01 1.12 1.86
N ASN A 147 -21.72 1.79 0.75
CA ASN A 147 -21.04 1.23 -0.41
C ASN A 147 -19.56 1.65 -0.53
N LEU A 148 -18.99 2.23 0.54
CA LEU A 148 -17.59 2.69 0.60
C LEU A 148 -16.69 1.55 1.12
N ALA A 149 -16.02 0.89 0.19
CA ALA A 149 -15.10 -0.22 0.47
C ALA A 149 -13.67 0.29 0.71
N ILE A 150 -12.98 -0.28 1.69
CA ILE A 150 -11.58 0.00 2.00
C ILE A 150 -10.70 -0.51 0.86
N ILE A 151 -9.75 0.32 0.42
CA ILE A 151 -8.70 -0.06 -0.52
C ILE A 151 -7.52 -0.62 0.28
N GLY A 152 -6.86 -1.66 -0.23
CA GLY A 152 -5.83 -2.37 0.52
C GLY A 152 -6.41 -3.53 1.32
N ARG A 153 -7.30 -4.31 0.69
CA ARG A 153 -8.18 -5.42 1.17
C ARG A 153 -9.58 -5.05 1.63
#